data_AF-A0A931W0B0-F1
#
_entry.id   AF-A0A931W0B0-F1
#
_cell.length_a   1.000
_cell.length_b   1.000
_cell.length_c   1.000
_cell.angle_alpha   90.00
_cell.angle_beta   90.00
_cell.angle_gamma   90.00
#
_symmetry.space_group_name_H-M   'P 1'
#
loop_
_entity.id
_entity.type
_entity.pdbx_description
1 polymer ?
#
loop_
_entity_poly.entity_id
_entity_poly.type
_entity_poly.pdbx_seq_one_letter_code
_entity_poly.pdbx_strand_id
1 'polypeptide(L)'
;MQSEKLRPSVDRLDTSLVALTLALVANSAYLAAFGDPNILYVANSLIHPVLGIVVAVLFAIYLSRHGEDWAGSAGRISVLLLALGTVFGGYLMVAGMTRPNAWALYAHVSLTIVGLFLLLVHLRDRILQGATALLQAWRWSVVVIAASAAFYVAAVVYHRLHPNPNYTVRNPATPPLSMEGEGGGAASFMFPSSAQTPDGKPIDSTFFMNSESCKKCHEDIYNQWFSSMHHFASFNNQWYRKS
;
A
#
# COMPACT_ATOMS: atom_id res chain seq x y z
N MET A 1 -41.51 -32.98 16.73
CA MET A 1 -40.45 -32.69 17.71
C MET A 1 -39.22 -33.49 17.32
N GLN A 2 -38.47 -33.02 16.33
CA GLN A 2 -37.25 -33.68 15.85
C GLN A 2 -36.38 -32.64 15.10
N SER A 3 -35.12 -32.57 15.51
CA SER A 3 -33.98 -32.01 14.76
C SER A 3 -33.84 -30.48 14.65
N GLU A 4 -33.81 -29.79 15.79
CA GLU A 4 -33.18 -28.46 15.93
C GLU A 4 -31.79 -28.60 16.56
N LYS A 5 -30.91 -29.38 15.94
CA LYS A 5 -29.52 -29.55 16.35
C LYS A 5 -28.65 -29.69 15.10
N LEU A 6 -28.04 -28.59 14.69
CA LEU A 6 -26.71 -28.43 14.05
C LEU A 6 -26.70 -27.16 13.18
N ARG A 7 -26.59 -25.96 13.77
CA ARG A 7 -26.04 -24.77 13.07
C ARG A 7 -25.26 -23.81 13.99
N PRO A 8 -24.26 -24.23 14.81
CA PRO A 8 -23.48 -23.26 15.60
C PRO A 8 -22.29 -22.64 14.83
N SER A 9 -21.83 -23.26 13.74
CA SER A 9 -20.60 -22.84 13.03
C SER A 9 -20.83 -21.83 11.92
N VAL A 10 -22.08 -21.66 11.46
CA VAL A 10 -22.43 -20.79 10.33
C VAL A 10 -22.44 -19.32 10.76
N ASP A 11 -22.95 -18.98 11.95
CA ASP A 11 -23.00 -17.59 12.45
C ASP A 11 -21.62 -16.95 12.66
N ARG A 12 -20.62 -17.75 13.07
CA ARG A 12 -19.26 -17.23 13.31
C ARG A 12 -18.54 -16.87 12.02
N LEU A 13 -18.74 -17.64 10.95
CA LEU A 13 -18.10 -17.39 9.66
C LEU A 13 -18.63 -16.09 9.06
N ASP A 14 -19.95 -15.92 9.05
CA ASP A 14 -20.61 -14.74 8.48
C ASP A 14 -20.21 -13.47 9.23
N THR A 15 -20.21 -13.53 10.57
CA THR A 15 -19.77 -12.41 11.42
C THR A 15 -18.30 -12.06 11.16
N SER A 16 -17.43 -13.08 11.05
CA SER A 16 -16.00 -12.87 10.79
C SER A 16 -15.77 -12.27 9.41
N LEU A 17 -16.49 -12.75 8.38
CA LEU A 17 -16.41 -12.23 7.02
C LEU A 17 -16.80 -10.75 6.99
N VAL A 18 -17.92 -10.38 7.63
CA VAL A 18 -18.35 -8.97 7.71
C VAL A 18 -17.29 -8.14 8.45
N ALA A 19 -16.87 -8.55 9.65
CA ALA A 19 -15.90 -7.79 10.43
C ALA A 19 -14.57 -7.57 9.70
N LEU A 20 -14.03 -8.61 9.05
CA LEU A 20 -12.79 -8.52 8.28
C LEU A 20 -12.96 -7.69 7.00
N THR A 21 -14.13 -7.75 6.36
CA THR A 21 -14.43 -6.88 5.20
C THR A 21 -14.47 -5.41 5.62
N LEU A 22 -15.07 -5.09 6.78
CA LEU A 22 -15.08 -3.73 7.32
C LEU A 22 -13.69 -3.25 7.70
N ALA A 23 -12.87 -4.13 8.30
CA ALA A 23 -11.47 -3.83 8.58
C ALA A 23 -10.68 -3.58 7.29
N LEU A 24 -10.91 -4.37 6.24
CA LEU A 24 -10.30 -4.18 4.92
C LEU A 24 -10.70 -2.83 4.30
N VAL A 25 -11.99 -2.45 4.36
CA VAL A 25 -12.47 -1.15 3.87
C VAL A 25 -11.80 0.02 4.61
N ALA A 26 -11.71 -0.05 5.94
CA ALA A 26 -11.06 0.98 6.74
C ALA A 26 -9.56 1.08 6.43
N ASN A 27 -8.88 -0.06 6.30
CA ASN A 27 -7.46 -0.12 5.92
C ASN A 27 -7.23 0.41 4.49
N SER A 28 -8.12 0.12 3.53
CA SER A 28 -8.08 0.70 2.18
C SER A 28 -8.17 2.22 2.19
N ALA A 29 -9.04 2.80 3.03
CA ALA A 29 -9.15 4.24 3.16
C ALA A 29 -7.90 4.88 3.77
N TYR A 30 -7.27 4.22 4.75
CA TYR A 30 -5.97 4.63 5.28
C TYR A 30 -4.89 4.62 4.19
N LEU A 31 -4.78 3.54 3.42
CA LEU A 31 -3.79 3.43 2.34
C LEU A 31 -4.05 4.38 1.17
N ALA A 32 -5.31 4.72 0.90
CA ALA A 32 -5.63 5.73 -0.10
C ALA A 32 -5.31 7.16 0.38
N ALA A 33 -5.45 7.42 1.68
CA ALA A 33 -5.23 8.74 2.27
C ALA A 33 -3.75 9.11 2.40
N PHE A 34 -2.88 8.13 2.67
CA PHE A 34 -1.47 8.35 2.97
C PHE A 34 -0.53 7.66 1.97
N GLY A 35 0.73 8.10 1.96
CA GLY A 35 1.79 7.52 1.13
C GLY A 35 3.16 7.71 1.78
N ASP A 36 3.21 7.69 3.11
CA ASP A 36 4.36 8.14 3.87
C ASP A 36 5.43 7.05 4.04
N PRO A 37 6.72 7.41 4.01
CA PRO A 37 7.82 6.45 4.19
C PRO A 37 8.07 6.13 5.67
N ASN A 38 7.04 5.64 6.38
CA ASN A 38 7.14 5.25 7.79
C ASN A 38 6.71 3.79 8.03
N ILE A 39 7.14 3.22 9.16
CA ILE A 39 6.89 1.81 9.51
C ILE A 39 5.39 1.50 9.59
N LEU A 40 4.58 2.43 10.09
CA LEU A 40 3.14 2.23 10.24
C LEU A 40 2.45 2.10 8.88
N TYR A 41 2.82 2.93 7.91
CA TYR A 41 2.33 2.84 6.54
C TYR A 41 2.76 1.53 5.89
N VAL A 42 4.05 1.18 5.97
CA VAL A 42 4.58 -0.08 5.43
C VAL A 42 3.86 -1.30 6.04
N ALA A 43 3.64 -1.31 7.35
CA ALA A 43 2.90 -2.37 8.02
C ALA A 43 1.46 -2.47 7.50
N ASN A 44 0.74 -1.35 7.35
CA ASN A 44 -0.61 -1.34 6.77
C ASN A 44 -0.63 -1.80 5.31
N SER A 45 0.38 -1.44 4.52
CA SER A 45 0.52 -1.88 3.13
C SER A 45 0.70 -3.39 3.01
N LEU A 46 1.37 -4.02 3.99
CA LEU A 46 1.52 -5.48 4.05
C LEU A 46 0.29 -6.19 4.64
N ILE A 47 -0.39 -5.58 5.60
CA ILE A 47 -1.62 -6.10 6.18
C ILE A 47 -2.75 -6.15 5.15
N HIS A 48 -2.82 -5.15 4.26
CA HIS A 48 -3.86 -5.04 3.24
C HIS A 48 -4.02 -6.30 2.35
N PRO A 49 -2.99 -6.79 1.65
CA PRO A 49 -3.11 -8.00 0.84
C PRO A 49 -3.41 -9.24 1.68
N VAL A 50 -2.91 -9.32 2.92
CA VAL A 50 -3.24 -10.43 3.84
C VAL A 50 -4.73 -10.42 4.17
N LEU A 51 -5.28 -9.26 4.57
CA LEU A 51 -6.72 -9.10 4.80
C LEU A 51 -7.53 -9.41 3.54
N GLY A 52 -7.09 -8.91 2.38
CA GLY A 52 -7.72 -9.16 1.09
C GLY A 52 -7.81 -10.64 0.74
N ILE A 53 -6.72 -11.40 0.93
CA ILE A 53 -6.69 -12.85 0.69
C ILE A 53 -7.64 -13.58 1.64
N VAL A 54 -7.59 -13.25 2.95
CA VAL A 54 -8.46 -13.90 3.93
C VAL A 54 -9.93 -13.63 3.62
N VAL A 55 -10.29 -12.38 3.32
CA VAL A 55 -11.66 -12.00 2.94
C VAL A 55 -12.08 -12.72 1.64
N ALA A 56 -11.23 -12.77 0.63
CA ALA A 56 -11.53 -13.47 -0.63
C ALA A 56 -11.78 -14.97 -0.41
N VAL A 57 -10.98 -15.64 0.41
CA VAL A 57 -11.16 -17.06 0.75
C VAL A 57 -12.46 -17.27 1.54
N LEU A 58 -12.71 -16.48 2.58
CA LEU A 58 -13.94 -16.57 3.37
C LEU A 58 -15.18 -16.30 2.50
N PHE A 59 -15.09 -15.33 1.59
CA PHE A 59 -16.16 -15.02 0.65
C PHE A 59 -16.40 -16.17 -0.35
N ALA A 60 -15.36 -16.81 -0.86
CA ALA A 60 -15.50 -18.00 -1.71
C ALA A 60 -16.14 -19.18 -0.97
N ILE A 61 -15.78 -19.39 0.30
CA ILE A 61 -16.42 -20.39 1.16
C ILE A 61 -17.89 -20.04 1.39
N TYR A 62 -18.20 -18.76 1.63
CA TYR A 62 -19.58 -18.29 1.78
C TYR A 62 -20.40 -18.52 0.50
N LEU A 63 -19.85 -18.17 -0.67
CA LEU A 63 -20.49 -18.40 -1.97
C LEU A 63 -20.82 -19.87 -2.22
N SER A 64 -19.91 -20.79 -1.90
CA SER A 64 -20.14 -22.23 -2.11
C SER A 64 -21.21 -22.81 -1.18
N ARG A 65 -21.40 -22.24 0.01
CA ARG A 65 -22.43 -22.65 0.97
C ARG A 65 -23.81 -22.05 0.69
N HIS A 66 -23.85 -20.88 0.06
CA HIS A 66 -25.05 -20.10 -0.18
C HIS A 66 -25.36 -19.93 -1.68
N GLY A 67 -24.95 -20.87 -2.53
CA GLY A 67 -25.00 -20.71 -3.99
C GLY A 67 -26.36 -20.33 -4.57
N GLU A 68 -27.46 -20.84 -3.98
CA GLU A 68 -28.84 -20.52 -4.39
C GLU A 68 -29.20 -19.03 -4.13
N ASP A 69 -28.52 -18.38 -3.19
CA ASP A 69 -28.77 -17.00 -2.79
C ASP A 69 -28.24 -15.95 -3.80
N TRP A 70 -27.46 -16.41 -4.78
CA TRP A 70 -26.82 -15.61 -5.81
C TRP A 70 -27.51 -15.69 -7.17
N ALA A 71 -28.73 -16.25 -7.21
CA ALA A 71 -29.58 -16.23 -8.39
C ALA A 71 -30.01 -14.77 -8.69
N GLY A 72 -29.39 -14.16 -9.69
CA GLY A 72 -29.69 -12.80 -10.15
C GLY A 72 -28.52 -12.18 -10.92
N SER A 73 -28.81 -11.24 -11.83
CA SER A 73 -27.77 -10.55 -12.61
C SER A 73 -26.87 -9.70 -11.71
N ALA A 74 -27.44 -8.97 -10.74
CA ALA A 74 -26.70 -8.12 -9.81
C ALA A 74 -25.70 -8.90 -8.95
N GLY A 75 -26.14 -10.00 -8.32
CA GLY A 75 -25.26 -10.88 -7.52
C GLY A 75 -24.13 -11.50 -8.35
N ARG A 76 -24.43 -12.03 -9.54
CA ARG A 76 -23.42 -12.62 -10.43
C ARG A 76 -22.40 -11.59 -10.93
N ILE A 77 -22.86 -10.40 -11.31
CA ILE A 77 -21.98 -9.30 -11.73
C ILE A 77 -21.11 -8.86 -10.57
N SER A 78 -21.67 -8.69 -9.37
CA SER A 78 -20.91 -8.33 -8.17
C SER A 78 -19.77 -9.32 -7.90
N VAL A 79 -20.08 -10.63 -7.88
CA VAL A 79 -19.07 -11.69 -7.68
C VAL A 79 -17.99 -11.63 -8.75
N LEU A 80 -18.37 -11.46 -10.03
CA LEU A 80 -17.41 -11.34 -11.13
C LEU A 80 -16.48 -10.13 -10.95
N LEU A 81 -17.03 -8.96 -10.62
CA LEU A 81 -16.24 -7.75 -10.42
C LEU A 81 -15.28 -7.88 -9.23
N LEU A 82 -15.74 -8.46 -8.11
CA LEU A 82 -14.90 -8.71 -6.95
C LEU A 82 -13.80 -9.75 -7.24
N ALA A 83 -14.11 -10.78 -8.03
CA ALA A 83 -13.13 -11.77 -8.47
C ALA A 83 -12.06 -11.12 -9.37
N LEU A 84 -12.46 -10.33 -10.38
CA LEU A 84 -11.53 -9.61 -11.23
C LEU A 84 -10.69 -8.60 -10.43
N GLY A 85 -11.32 -7.88 -9.49
CA GLY A 85 -10.62 -7.02 -8.54
C GLY A 85 -9.56 -7.77 -7.75
N THR A 86 -9.88 -8.96 -7.25
CA THR A 86 -8.94 -9.83 -6.52
C THR A 86 -7.78 -10.27 -7.40
N VAL A 87 -8.03 -10.62 -8.67
CA VAL A 87 -6.98 -10.96 -9.65
C VAL A 87 -6.03 -9.79 -9.88
N PHE A 88 -6.54 -8.58 -10.08
CA PHE A 88 -5.68 -7.39 -10.20
C PHE A 88 -4.90 -7.10 -8.91
N GLY A 89 -5.51 -7.33 -7.74
CA GLY A 89 -4.83 -7.23 -6.45
C GLY A 89 -3.65 -8.20 -6.34
N GLY A 90 -3.87 -9.47 -6.70
CA GLY A 90 -2.83 -10.49 -6.75
C GLY A 90 -1.71 -10.18 -7.74
N TYR A 91 -2.05 -9.65 -8.92
CA TYR A 91 -1.06 -9.15 -9.88
C TYR A 91 -0.18 -8.03 -9.27
N LEU A 92 -0.79 -7.05 -8.60
CA LEU A 92 -0.09 -5.93 -7.97
C LEU A 92 0.82 -6.37 -6.81
N MET A 93 0.48 -7.46 -6.10
CA MET A 93 1.36 -8.03 -5.07
C MET A 93 2.69 -8.51 -5.63
N VAL A 94 2.70 -9.01 -6.87
CA VAL A 94 3.90 -9.57 -7.53
C VAL A 94 4.61 -8.51 -8.37
N ALA A 95 3.86 -7.78 -9.20
CA ALA A 95 4.41 -6.79 -10.13
C ALA A 95 4.72 -5.44 -9.48
N GLY A 96 4.18 -5.17 -8.29
CA GLY A 96 4.34 -3.93 -7.55
C GLY A 96 3.47 -2.78 -8.06
N MET A 97 3.09 -1.88 -7.14
CA MET A 97 2.34 -0.65 -7.41
C MET A 97 3.25 0.47 -7.96
N THR A 98 3.84 0.24 -9.13
CA THR A 98 4.69 1.22 -9.83
C THR A 98 3.90 2.01 -10.87
N ARG A 99 4.45 3.13 -11.37
CA ARG A 99 3.78 3.96 -12.40
C ARG A 99 3.34 3.18 -13.65
N PRO A 100 4.15 2.28 -14.23
CA PRO A 100 3.71 1.45 -15.36
C PRO A 100 2.50 0.56 -15.06
N ASN A 101 2.31 0.16 -13.80
CA ASN A 101 1.23 -0.72 -13.36
C ASN A 101 0.02 0.05 -12.81
N ALA A 102 -0.01 1.39 -12.91
CA ALA A 102 -1.08 2.21 -12.35
C ALA A 102 -2.47 1.86 -12.92
N TRP A 103 -2.54 1.42 -14.17
CA TRP A 103 -3.79 0.95 -14.78
C TRP A 103 -4.40 -0.25 -14.02
N ALA A 104 -3.57 -1.18 -13.55
CA ALA A 104 -4.01 -2.35 -12.79
C ALA A 104 -4.49 -1.94 -11.39
N LEU A 105 -3.85 -0.94 -10.78
CA LEU A 105 -4.31 -0.34 -9.53
C LEU A 105 -5.70 0.28 -9.69
N TYR A 106 -5.90 1.12 -10.70
CA TYR A 106 -7.20 1.75 -10.94
C TYR A 106 -8.27 0.71 -11.28
N ALA A 107 -7.92 -0.35 -12.02
CA ALA A 107 -8.81 -1.48 -12.26
C ALA A 107 -9.19 -2.19 -10.95
N HIS A 108 -8.21 -2.58 -10.13
CA HIS A 108 -8.44 -3.20 -8.82
C HIS A 108 -9.41 -2.36 -7.96
N VAL A 109 -9.13 -1.07 -7.79
CA VAL A 109 -9.95 -0.16 -6.95
C VAL A 109 -11.36 0.01 -7.54
N SER A 110 -11.47 0.28 -8.84
CA SER A 110 -12.78 0.53 -9.46
C SER A 110 -13.67 -0.71 -9.44
N LEU A 111 -13.12 -1.88 -9.79
CA LEU A 111 -13.84 -3.15 -9.79
C LEU A 111 -14.30 -3.54 -8.39
N THR A 112 -13.45 -3.34 -7.37
CA THR A 112 -13.80 -3.66 -5.98
C THR A 112 -14.87 -2.73 -5.43
N ILE A 113 -14.77 -1.41 -5.66
CA ILE A 113 -15.80 -0.45 -5.22
C ILE A 113 -17.15 -0.75 -5.87
N VAL A 114 -17.18 -0.92 -7.20
CA VAL A 114 -18.43 -1.21 -7.93
C VAL A 114 -18.98 -2.58 -7.52
N GLY A 115 -18.11 -3.59 -7.38
CA GLY A 115 -18.48 -4.92 -6.93
C GLY A 115 -19.11 -4.92 -5.53
N LEU A 116 -18.52 -4.19 -4.57
CA LEU A 116 -19.05 -4.02 -3.22
C LEU A 116 -20.38 -3.25 -3.21
N PHE A 117 -20.52 -2.21 -4.04
CA PHE A 117 -21.77 -1.47 -4.17
C PHE A 117 -22.91 -2.39 -4.66
N LEU A 118 -22.66 -3.15 -5.73
CA LEU A 118 -23.65 -4.10 -6.28
C LEU A 118 -23.94 -5.24 -5.29
N LEU A 119 -22.94 -5.67 -4.52
CA LEU A 119 -23.11 -6.66 -3.45
C LEU A 119 -24.12 -6.15 -2.41
N LEU A 120 -23.92 -4.92 -1.93
CA LEU A 120 -24.82 -4.30 -0.98
C LEU A 120 -26.24 -4.21 -1.55
N VAL A 121 -26.39 -3.69 -2.79
CA VAL A 121 -27.71 -3.59 -3.44
C VAL A 121 -28.39 -4.95 -3.55
N HIS A 122 -27.67 -5.99 -3.97
CA HIS A 122 -28.20 -7.37 -4.09
C HIS A 122 -28.69 -7.92 -2.74
N LEU A 123 -27.99 -7.60 -1.65
CA LEU A 123 -28.32 -8.09 -0.32
C LEU A 123 -29.37 -7.24 0.41
N ARG A 124 -29.68 -6.03 -0.07
CA ARG A 124 -30.55 -5.06 0.61
C ARG A 124 -31.90 -5.64 1.01
N ASP A 125 -32.61 -6.27 0.08
CA ASP A 125 -33.99 -6.72 0.34
C ASP A 125 -34.03 -7.88 1.34
N ARG A 126 -33.05 -8.80 1.26
CA ARG A 126 -32.87 -9.89 2.22
C ARG A 126 -32.56 -9.39 3.62
N ILE A 127 -31.78 -8.31 3.71
CA ILE A 127 -31.38 -7.70 4.97
C ILE A 127 -32.54 -6.94 5.63
N LEU A 128 -33.34 -6.21 4.83
CA LEU A 128 -34.50 -5.48 5.32
C LEU A 128 -35.63 -6.41 5.80
N GLN A 129 -35.71 -7.62 5.24
CA GLN A 129 -36.67 -8.66 5.62
C GLN A 129 -36.10 -9.65 6.65
N GLY A 130 -34.81 -9.53 6.99
CA GLY A 130 -34.06 -10.50 7.77
C GLY A 130 -34.09 -10.26 9.29
N ALA A 131 -33.35 -11.12 10.01
CA ALA A 131 -33.18 -11.00 11.46
C ALA A 131 -32.45 -9.71 11.88
N THR A 132 -32.66 -9.27 13.12
CA THR A 132 -32.07 -8.04 13.69
C THR A 132 -30.55 -7.96 13.55
N ALA A 133 -29.85 -9.10 13.63
CA ALA A 133 -28.40 -9.19 13.48
C ALA A 133 -27.91 -8.78 12.07
N LEU A 134 -28.63 -9.18 11.01
CA LEU A 134 -28.30 -8.82 9.63
C LEU A 134 -28.50 -7.31 9.40
N LEU A 135 -29.58 -6.76 9.95
CA LEU A 135 -29.85 -5.32 9.90
C LEU A 135 -28.75 -4.54 10.65
N GLN A 136 -28.30 -5.03 11.80
CA GLN A 136 -27.20 -4.41 12.56
C GLN A 136 -25.88 -4.45 11.77
N ALA A 137 -25.54 -5.60 11.18
CA ALA A 137 -24.35 -5.74 10.32
C ALA A 137 -24.40 -4.76 9.14
N TRP A 138 -25.55 -4.65 8.48
CA TRP A 138 -25.74 -3.69 7.39
C TRP A 138 -25.56 -2.23 7.82
N ARG A 139 -26.14 -1.85 8.95
CA ARG A 139 -25.98 -0.49 9.50
C ARG A 139 -24.52 -0.18 9.78
N TRP A 140 -23.78 -1.12 10.37
CA TRP A 140 -22.34 -0.96 10.57
C TRP A 140 -21.57 -0.87 9.25
N SER A 141 -21.93 -1.66 8.24
CA SER A 141 -21.32 -1.55 6.91
C SER A 141 -21.50 -0.16 6.31
N VAL A 142 -22.72 0.38 6.34
CA VAL A 142 -23.00 1.74 5.85
C VAL A 142 -22.21 2.79 6.64
N VAL A 143 -22.18 2.67 7.97
CA VAL A 143 -21.45 3.61 8.85
C VAL A 143 -19.95 3.57 8.56
N VAL A 144 -19.34 2.39 8.50
CA VAL A 144 -17.89 2.24 8.26
C VAL A 144 -17.52 2.71 6.87
N ILE A 145 -18.31 2.39 5.84
CA ILE A 145 -18.08 2.87 4.47
C ILE A 145 -18.17 4.41 4.43
N ALA A 146 -19.20 4.99 5.02
CA ALA A 146 -19.38 6.44 5.05
C ALA A 146 -18.26 7.15 5.83
N ALA A 147 -17.88 6.60 6.99
CA ALA A 147 -16.76 7.11 7.78
C ALA A 147 -15.43 7.01 7.03
N SER A 148 -15.19 5.91 6.33
CA SER A 148 -13.97 5.69 5.53
C SER A 148 -13.90 6.67 4.35
N ALA A 149 -15.02 6.90 3.66
CA ALA A 149 -15.10 7.88 2.59
C ALA A 149 -14.89 9.31 3.11
N ALA A 150 -15.55 9.67 4.23
CA ALA A 150 -15.39 10.97 4.86
C ALA A 150 -13.95 11.19 5.33
N PHE A 151 -13.33 10.18 5.93
CA PHE A 151 -11.93 10.20 6.34
C PHE A 151 -11.00 10.44 5.16
N TYR A 152 -11.16 9.69 4.06
CA TYR A 152 -10.36 9.87 2.86
C TYR A 152 -10.51 11.29 2.28
N VAL A 153 -11.74 11.79 2.16
CA VAL A 153 -12.00 13.15 1.67
C VAL A 153 -11.36 14.20 2.59
N ALA A 154 -11.49 14.05 3.91
CA ALA A 154 -10.88 14.95 4.87
C ALA A 154 -9.35 14.97 4.76
N ALA A 155 -8.72 13.80 4.61
CA ALA A 155 -7.28 13.69 4.41
C ALA A 155 -6.83 14.36 3.10
N VAL A 156 -7.52 14.12 1.99
CA VAL A 156 -7.23 14.76 0.69
C VAL A 156 -7.36 16.28 0.79
N VAL A 157 -8.42 16.78 1.41
CA VAL A 157 -8.63 18.22 1.62
C VAL A 157 -7.52 18.79 2.50
N TYR A 158 -7.19 18.12 3.60
CA TYR A 158 -6.13 18.54 4.50
C TYR A 158 -4.77 18.65 3.79
N HIS A 159 -4.35 17.61 3.07
CA HIS A 159 -3.09 17.60 2.33
C HIS A 159 -3.03 18.64 1.22
N ARG A 160 -4.18 18.96 0.60
CA ARG A 160 -4.26 20.00 -0.42
C ARG A 160 -4.17 21.41 0.16
N LEU A 161 -4.75 21.64 1.34
CA LEU A 161 -4.71 22.92 2.05
C LEU A 161 -3.39 23.13 2.81
N HIS A 162 -2.75 22.05 3.26
CA HIS A 162 -1.51 22.07 4.04
C HIS A 162 -0.47 21.16 3.37
N PRO A 163 0.06 21.55 2.18
CA PRO A 163 1.09 20.78 1.51
C PRO A 163 2.35 20.70 2.39
N ASN A 164 2.93 19.51 2.49
CA ASN A 164 4.14 19.31 3.29
C ASN A 164 5.30 20.12 2.68
N PRO A 165 5.92 21.06 3.43
CA PRO A 165 7.01 21.87 2.92
C PRO A 165 8.21 21.01 2.47
N ASN A 166 8.42 19.85 3.09
CA ASN A 166 9.51 18.93 2.74
C ASN A 166 9.35 18.28 1.36
N TYR A 167 8.13 18.27 0.79
CA TYR A 167 7.88 17.74 -0.56
C TYR A 167 7.88 18.84 -1.62
N THR A 168 8.02 20.10 -1.22
CA THR A 168 7.98 21.23 -2.14
C THR A 168 9.39 21.75 -2.38
N VAL A 169 9.94 21.47 -3.56
CA VAL A 169 11.18 22.12 -4.00
C VAL A 169 10.85 23.53 -4.44
N ARG A 170 11.27 24.54 -3.67
CA ARG A 170 11.16 25.96 -4.03
C ARG A 170 12.53 26.52 -4.38
N ASN A 171 12.73 26.85 -5.64
CA ASN A 171 13.92 27.55 -6.08
C ASN A 171 13.80 29.05 -5.75
N PRO A 172 14.89 29.73 -5.37
CA PRO A 172 14.90 31.18 -5.26
C PRO A 172 14.58 31.83 -6.62
N ALA A 173 13.94 33.00 -6.58
CA ALA A 173 13.49 33.69 -7.80
C ALA A 173 14.64 34.28 -8.64
N THR A 174 15.79 34.50 -8.01
CA THR A 174 17.00 35.02 -8.64
C THR A 174 18.19 34.13 -8.29
N PRO A 175 19.17 33.98 -9.20
CA PRO A 175 20.41 33.31 -8.86
C PRO A 175 21.17 34.08 -7.76
N PRO A 176 22.07 33.41 -7.02
CA PRO A 176 22.95 34.09 -6.08
C PRO A 176 23.84 35.11 -6.80
N LEU A 177 24.17 36.22 -6.13
CA LEU A 177 24.99 37.31 -6.68
C LEU A 177 26.48 36.97 -6.74
N SER A 178 26.91 35.88 -6.09
CA SER A 178 28.28 35.39 -6.09
C SER A 178 28.31 33.87 -5.92
N MET A 179 29.45 33.25 -6.23
CA MET A 179 29.61 31.79 -6.10
C MET A 179 29.42 31.32 -4.65
N GLU A 180 29.78 32.14 -3.67
CA GLU A 180 29.64 31.87 -2.23
C GLU A 180 28.19 31.69 -1.78
N GLY A 181 27.22 32.18 -2.56
CA GLY A 181 25.78 32.00 -2.34
C GLY A 181 25.20 30.78 -3.06
N GLU A 182 25.99 30.07 -3.86
CA GLU A 182 25.57 28.85 -4.57
C GLU A 182 25.66 27.61 -3.68
N GLY A 183 24.84 26.60 -3.97
CA GLY A 183 24.87 25.32 -3.26
C GLY A 183 24.64 25.42 -1.76
N GLY A 184 25.50 24.79 -0.96
CA GLY A 184 25.46 24.87 0.51
C GLY A 184 26.09 26.16 1.09
N GLY A 185 26.57 27.07 0.25
CA GLY A 185 27.26 28.29 0.62
C GLY A 185 28.75 28.09 0.98
N ALA A 186 29.50 29.19 1.09
CA ALA A 186 30.95 29.16 1.32
C ALA A 186 31.42 28.42 2.59
N ALA A 187 30.55 28.28 3.59
CA ALA A 187 30.84 27.54 4.82
C ALA A 187 30.58 26.02 4.70
N SER A 188 29.93 25.59 3.62
CA SER A 188 29.68 24.16 3.37
C SER A 188 30.99 23.45 3.06
N PHE A 189 31.20 22.28 3.66
CA PHE A 189 32.35 21.44 3.35
C PHE A 189 32.34 20.94 1.89
N MET A 190 31.16 20.91 1.25
CA MET A 190 30.98 20.50 -0.15
C MET A 190 30.99 21.69 -1.12
N PHE A 191 31.28 22.92 -0.66
CA PHE A 191 31.32 24.10 -1.53
C PHE A 191 32.18 23.86 -2.79
N PRO A 192 31.70 24.22 -4.01
CA PRO A 192 30.47 24.96 -4.34
C PRO A 192 29.22 24.08 -4.60
N SER A 193 29.26 22.79 -4.25
CA SER A 193 28.13 21.87 -4.43
C SER A 193 26.99 22.15 -3.45
N SER A 194 25.77 21.83 -3.88
CA SER A 194 24.56 21.78 -3.03
C SER A 194 24.44 20.47 -2.23
N ALA A 195 25.34 19.50 -2.47
CA ALA A 195 25.35 18.24 -1.76
C ALA A 195 25.58 18.44 -0.26
N GLN A 196 24.81 17.74 0.56
CA GLN A 196 24.93 17.74 2.01
C GLN A 196 24.96 16.30 2.50
N THR A 197 25.76 16.06 3.53
CA THR A 197 25.70 14.83 4.31
C THR A 197 24.74 15.01 5.49
N PRO A 198 24.17 13.94 6.05
CA PRO A 198 23.18 14.05 7.13
C PRO A 198 23.66 14.85 8.34
N ASP A 199 24.98 14.90 8.59
CA ASP A 199 25.61 15.61 9.70
C ASP A 199 26.50 16.77 9.26
N GLY A 200 26.53 17.10 7.96
CA GLY A 200 27.35 18.17 7.40
C GLY A 200 28.87 17.90 7.43
N LYS A 201 29.29 16.65 7.66
CA LYS A 201 30.71 16.25 7.69
C LYS A 201 31.07 15.34 6.53
N PRO A 202 32.36 15.22 6.17
CA PRO A 202 32.80 14.20 5.22
C PRO A 202 32.38 12.80 5.68
N ILE A 203 31.84 12.00 4.75
CA ILE A 203 31.58 10.58 4.99
C ILE A 203 32.93 9.87 5.04
N ASP A 204 33.14 9.05 6.07
CA ASP A 204 34.36 8.26 6.20
C ASP A 204 34.56 7.35 4.99
N SER A 205 35.78 7.31 4.44
CA SER A 205 36.05 6.53 3.23
C SER A 205 35.75 5.04 3.42
N THR A 206 35.90 4.50 4.63
CA THR A 206 35.60 3.10 4.94
C THR A 206 34.13 2.75 4.72
N PHE A 207 33.20 3.71 4.83
CA PHE A 207 31.80 3.51 4.49
C PHE A 207 31.63 3.04 3.04
N PHE A 208 32.38 3.63 2.10
CA PHE A 208 32.35 3.28 0.68
C PHE A 208 33.18 2.05 0.32
N MET A 209 34.02 1.58 1.25
CA MET A 209 34.90 0.43 1.04
C MET A 209 34.29 -0.90 1.48
N ASN A 210 33.12 -0.90 2.11
CA ASN A 210 32.50 -2.09 2.69
C ASN A 210 31.63 -2.88 1.68
N SER A 211 32.09 -3.04 0.44
CA SER A 211 31.37 -3.81 -0.58
C SER A 211 31.22 -5.29 -0.21
N GLU A 212 32.08 -5.81 0.66
CA GLU A 212 32.00 -7.20 1.15
C GLU A 212 30.70 -7.47 1.93
N SER A 213 30.12 -6.44 2.56
CA SER A 213 28.81 -6.58 3.21
C SER A 213 27.72 -7.04 2.24
N CYS A 214 27.81 -6.68 0.96
CA CYS A 214 26.89 -7.08 -0.10
C CYS A 214 27.04 -8.56 -0.48
N LYS A 215 28.22 -9.17 -0.29
CA LYS A 215 28.51 -10.57 -0.66
C LYS A 215 27.54 -11.54 0.01
N LYS A 216 27.10 -11.24 1.24
CA LYS A 216 26.16 -12.08 2.01
C LYS A 216 24.86 -12.39 1.27
N CYS A 217 24.38 -11.44 0.46
CA CYS A 217 23.15 -11.60 -0.31
C CYS A 217 23.41 -11.68 -1.83
N HIS A 218 24.59 -11.27 -2.30
CA HIS A 218 24.93 -11.12 -3.72
C HIS A 218 26.32 -11.67 -4.04
N GLU A 219 26.58 -12.93 -3.69
CA GLU A 219 27.90 -13.54 -3.82
C GLU A 219 28.44 -13.54 -5.25
N ASP A 220 27.63 -13.97 -6.23
CA ASP A 220 28.07 -14.06 -7.62
C ASP A 220 28.44 -12.69 -8.21
N ILE A 221 27.58 -11.68 -7.98
CA ILE A 221 27.81 -10.30 -8.45
C ILE A 221 29.05 -9.72 -7.76
N TYR A 222 29.20 -9.96 -6.45
CA TYR A 222 30.37 -9.53 -5.71
C TYR A 222 31.66 -10.13 -6.30
N ASN A 223 31.69 -11.43 -6.56
CA ASN A 223 32.88 -12.10 -7.10
C ASN A 223 33.22 -11.62 -8.53
N GLN A 224 32.21 -11.35 -9.36
CA GLN A 224 32.41 -10.75 -10.69
C GLN A 224 32.98 -9.34 -10.60
N TRP A 225 32.43 -8.49 -9.72
CA TRP A 225 32.95 -7.14 -9.48
C TRP A 225 34.38 -7.17 -8.93
N PHE A 226 34.64 -8.01 -7.92
CA PHE A 226 35.91 -8.11 -7.21
C PHE A 226 37.06 -8.57 -8.13
N SER A 227 36.77 -9.46 -9.09
CA SER A 227 37.74 -9.90 -10.09
C SER A 227 37.98 -8.88 -11.22
N SER A 228 37.22 -7.79 -11.27
CA SER A 228 37.34 -6.75 -12.29
C SER A 228 38.17 -5.55 -11.84
N MET A 229 38.61 -4.73 -12.79
CA MET A 229 39.27 -3.45 -12.48
C MET A 229 38.33 -2.43 -11.82
N HIS A 230 37.01 -2.60 -11.92
CA HIS A 230 36.04 -1.70 -11.27
C HIS A 230 36.09 -1.81 -9.75
N HIS A 231 36.56 -2.92 -9.19
CA HIS A 231 36.79 -3.00 -7.75
C HIS A 231 37.78 -1.93 -7.30
N PHE A 232 38.75 -1.52 -8.13
CA PHE A 232 39.70 -0.44 -7.85
C PHE A 232 39.26 0.95 -8.32
N ALA A 233 37.97 1.18 -8.61
CA ALA A 233 37.51 2.47 -9.14
C ALA A 233 37.31 3.55 -8.06
N SER A 234 37.55 3.24 -6.78
CA SER A 234 37.29 4.13 -5.64
C SER A 234 38.53 4.29 -4.74
N PHE A 235 38.35 4.49 -3.43
CA PHE A 235 39.40 4.81 -2.45
C PHE A 235 40.41 3.66 -2.16
N ASN A 236 40.26 2.48 -2.77
CA ASN A 236 41.25 1.40 -2.76
C ASN A 236 42.25 1.43 -3.91
N ASN A 237 42.10 2.36 -4.86
CA ASN A 237 43.06 2.51 -5.93
C ASN A 237 44.38 3.07 -5.39
N GLN A 238 45.47 2.32 -5.52
CA GLN A 238 46.79 2.76 -5.05
C GLN A 238 47.27 4.06 -5.71
N TRP A 239 46.91 4.29 -6.98
CA TRP A 239 47.30 5.52 -7.69
C TRP A 239 46.57 6.77 -7.18
N TYR A 240 45.41 6.62 -6.55
CA TYR A 240 44.61 7.73 -6.00
C TYR A 240 44.69 7.85 -4.47
N ARG A 241 45.37 6.91 -3.80
CA ARG A 241 45.65 7.02 -2.37
C ARG A 241 46.71 8.10 -2.16
N LYS A 242 46.34 9.20 -1.48
CA LYS A 242 47.33 10.13 -0.92
C LYS A 242 48.18 9.36 0.09
N SER A 243 49.50 9.42 -0.09
CA SER A 243 50.52 8.98 0.88
C SER A 243 50.36 9.68 2.21
#